data_AF-A0A4R8GSD3-F1
#
_entry.id   AF-A0A4R8GSD3-F1
#
_cell.length_a   1.000
_cell.length_b   1.000
_cell.length_c   1.000
_cell.angle_alpha   90.00
_cell.angle_beta   90.00
_cell.angle_gamma   90.00
#
_symmetry.space_group_name_H-M   'P 1'
#
loop_
_entity.id
_entity.type
_entity.pdbx_description
1 polymer ?
#
loop_
_entity_poly.entity_id
_entity_poly.type
_entity_poly.pdbx_seq_one_letter_code
_entity_poly.pdbx_strand_id
1 'polypeptide(L)'
;MKLVLSRKGFDSGSGGCLSPYNHETGQYIWFPIPEKVNSYSNQIRYPNILVKNEYLSGLNGSTLSEVYKSLKGTDRVKLRKNEFASIDDNELFAHFDPMLGIPPWIEENEKFKIGKGFGQFNAAPHLEKHNVNEGSVFLFFGGFQSTSHRKISGHYIYGWLKIKKRIETYKECKEIIEQYNLDHHPHISEAAFNRNQKNYIFLPDKWLFEDLKIPGCGYFTTLNDSLLLSSNKESNKATWKLPIFFYQNLTQVHQKTWQHTQDGFCTVKTGIGQEFVTQLSAKGEEWFRELFVKNQNNIHRHETPAAKGRSKELDFQEYLMQKHTLKKGERKLQPISVEQYIKRLESMRRHGIYNEENLIDDTLVGKIQEQYKEWKTYLKTVEHYLNYKTIIQ
;
A
#
# COMPACT_ATOMS: atom_id res chain seq x y z
N MET A 1 -0.88 18.56 14.40
CA MET A 1 -1.83 18.18 13.30
C MET A 1 -2.99 17.29 13.80
N LYS A 2 -4.08 17.08 13.04
CA LYS A 2 -5.07 16.03 13.35
C LYS A 2 -4.70 14.70 12.70
N LEU A 3 -4.90 13.61 13.41
CA LEU A 3 -4.83 12.25 12.87
C LEU A 3 -6.22 11.63 12.93
N VAL A 4 -6.62 10.97 11.85
CA VAL A 4 -7.93 10.34 11.72
C VAL A 4 -7.73 8.86 11.39
N LEU A 5 -8.25 7.97 12.23
CA LEU A 5 -8.39 6.56 11.87
C LEU A 5 -9.70 6.41 11.10
N SER A 6 -9.63 6.00 9.84
CA SER A 6 -10.78 5.91 8.94
C SER A 6 -11.08 4.46 8.56
N ARG A 7 -12.24 3.94 8.96
CA ARG A 7 -12.63 2.56 8.69
C ARG A 7 -13.19 2.41 7.29
N LYS A 8 -12.60 1.52 6.48
CA LYS A 8 -12.96 1.31 5.08
C LYS A 8 -12.87 -0.16 4.65
N GLY A 9 -13.68 -0.53 3.67
CA GLY A 9 -13.75 -1.88 3.10
C GLY A 9 -14.78 -2.81 3.75
N PHE A 10 -14.75 -4.07 3.34
CA PHE A 10 -15.66 -5.12 3.82
C PHE A 10 -15.62 -5.31 5.35
N ASP A 11 -16.81 -5.53 5.90
CA ASP A 11 -17.03 -5.94 7.29
C ASP A 11 -18.25 -6.88 7.41
N SER A 12 -18.65 -7.19 8.65
CA SER A 12 -19.82 -8.04 8.90
C SER A 12 -21.16 -7.43 8.45
N GLY A 13 -21.24 -6.11 8.33
CA GLY A 13 -22.40 -5.35 7.89
C GLY A 13 -22.50 -5.25 6.37
N SER A 14 -21.37 -4.95 5.73
CA SER A 14 -21.23 -4.69 4.29
C SER A 14 -20.15 -5.60 3.70
N GLY A 15 -20.51 -6.45 2.74
CA GLY A 15 -19.69 -7.57 2.27
C GLY A 15 -19.97 -8.87 3.00
N GLY A 16 -20.17 -8.82 4.33
CA GLY A 16 -20.51 -9.99 5.15
C GLY A 16 -19.30 -10.85 5.51
N CYS A 17 -18.08 -10.36 5.28
CA CYS A 17 -16.83 -10.97 5.67
C CYS A 17 -15.74 -9.90 5.88
N LEU A 18 -14.56 -10.32 6.31
CA LEU A 18 -13.38 -9.46 6.34
C LEU A 18 -12.59 -9.63 5.04
N SER A 19 -11.73 -8.65 4.73
CA SER A 19 -10.79 -8.74 3.60
C SER A 19 -9.74 -9.84 3.86
N PRO A 20 -9.27 -10.58 2.85
CA PRO A 20 -8.32 -11.66 3.06
C PRO A 20 -6.87 -11.14 3.18
N TYR A 21 -6.07 -11.82 4.00
CA TYR A 21 -4.62 -11.66 4.02
C TYR A 21 -3.93 -13.00 4.27
N ASN A 22 -2.63 -13.07 4.04
CA ASN A 22 -1.79 -14.22 4.39
C ASN A 22 -1.03 -13.88 5.68
N HIS A 23 -1.14 -14.74 6.70
CA HIS A 23 -0.62 -14.42 8.03
C HIS A 23 0.91 -14.40 8.07
N GLU A 24 1.55 -15.25 7.28
CA GLU A 24 3.00 -15.45 7.27
C GLU A 24 3.72 -14.34 6.50
N THR A 25 3.16 -13.91 5.38
CA THR A 25 3.77 -12.89 4.48
C THR A 25 3.22 -11.48 4.70
N GLY A 26 2.03 -11.37 5.30
CA GLY A 26 1.31 -10.10 5.43
C GLY A 26 0.68 -9.60 4.11
N GLN A 27 0.85 -10.30 2.99
CA GLN A 27 0.17 -9.94 1.74
C GLN A 27 -1.34 -9.93 1.94
N TYR A 28 -2.03 -8.99 1.31
CA TYR A 28 -3.47 -8.80 1.49
C TYR A 28 -4.14 -8.29 0.22
N ILE A 29 -5.45 -8.53 0.15
CA ILE A 29 -6.34 -7.89 -0.83
C ILE A 29 -7.39 -7.13 -0.04
N TRP A 30 -7.53 -5.84 -0.31
CA TRP A 30 -8.56 -5.01 0.31
C TRP A 30 -9.83 -5.05 -0.54
N PHE A 31 -10.96 -5.41 0.06
CA PHE A 31 -12.26 -5.39 -0.61
C PHE A 31 -12.99 -4.06 -0.34
N PRO A 32 -13.25 -3.23 -1.36
CA PRO A 32 -14.08 -2.03 -1.24
C PRO A 32 -15.53 -2.40 -0.88
N ILE A 33 -16.34 -1.46 -0.37
CA ILE A 33 -17.72 -1.77 0.07
C ILE A 33 -18.63 -2.07 -1.14
N PRO A 34 -19.53 -3.07 -1.09
CA PRO A 34 -20.44 -3.37 -2.19
C PRO A 34 -21.67 -2.46 -2.15
N GLU A 35 -22.06 -1.92 -3.30
CA GLU A 35 -23.11 -0.90 -3.37
C GLU A 35 -23.89 -0.94 -4.69
N LYS A 36 -25.19 -0.61 -4.66
CA LYS A 36 -26.04 -0.51 -5.85
C LYS A 36 -26.15 0.92 -6.38
N VAL A 37 -26.52 1.06 -7.66
CA VAL A 37 -26.64 2.32 -8.45
C VAL A 37 -27.35 3.48 -7.72
N ASN A 38 -28.25 3.18 -6.79
CA ASN A 38 -29.10 4.18 -6.14
C ASN A 38 -28.42 4.99 -5.02
N SER A 39 -27.17 4.69 -4.65
CA SER A 39 -26.54 5.24 -3.44
C SER A 39 -25.47 6.30 -3.73
N TYR A 40 -24.58 6.09 -4.70
CA TYR A 40 -23.59 7.07 -5.21
C TYR A 40 -23.32 6.87 -6.71
N SER A 41 -22.46 7.71 -7.32
CA SER A 41 -22.07 7.63 -8.73
C SER A 41 -20.99 6.57 -8.99
N ASN A 42 -21.09 5.43 -8.31
CA ASN A 42 -20.14 4.33 -8.49
C ASN A 42 -20.19 3.80 -9.92
N GLN A 43 -19.01 3.67 -10.54
CA GLN A 43 -18.87 3.14 -11.90
C GLN A 43 -17.97 1.91 -11.97
N ILE A 44 -17.27 1.60 -10.87
CA ILE A 44 -16.32 0.49 -10.79
C ILE A 44 -17.05 -0.78 -10.35
N ARG A 45 -17.01 -1.84 -11.15
CA ARG A 45 -17.60 -3.14 -10.80
C ARG A 45 -16.52 -4.15 -10.41
N TYR A 46 -16.86 -5.10 -9.54
CA TYR A 46 -15.92 -6.14 -9.09
C TYR A 46 -15.30 -6.97 -10.23
N PRO A 47 -16.05 -7.38 -11.28
CA PRO A 47 -15.47 -8.11 -12.42
C PRO A 47 -14.50 -7.27 -13.26
N ASN A 48 -14.52 -5.94 -13.13
CA ASN A 48 -13.66 -5.05 -13.90
C ASN A 48 -12.34 -4.73 -13.16
N ILE A 49 -12.24 -5.06 -11.86
CA ILE A 49 -11.02 -4.85 -11.08
C ILE A 49 -10.13 -6.07 -11.28
N LEU A 50 -9.08 -5.91 -12.09
CA LEU A 50 -8.11 -6.98 -12.33
C LEU A 50 -7.20 -7.17 -11.13
N VAL A 51 -6.95 -8.43 -10.78
CA VAL A 51 -6.07 -8.84 -9.69
C VAL A 51 -4.84 -9.51 -10.30
N LYS A 52 -3.66 -9.17 -9.79
CA LYS A 52 -2.40 -9.82 -10.18
C LYS A 52 -2.52 -11.33 -9.99
N ASN A 53 -2.03 -12.08 -10.98
CA ASN A 53 -2.12 -13.53 -10.96
C ASN A 53 -1.48 -14.11 -9.69
N GLU A 54 -2.19 -15.03 -9.03
CA GLU A 54 -1.74 -15.72 -7.80
C GLU A 54 -1.22 -14.78 -6.69
N TYR A 55 -1.71 -13.53 -6.63
CA TYR A 55 -1.18 -12.52 -5.72
C TYR A 55 -1.27 -12.93 -4.24
N LEU A 56 -2.35 -13.61 -3.85
CA LEU A 56 -2.56 -14.07 -2.49
C LEU A 56 -2.72 -15.59 -2.46
N SER A 57 -1.71 -16.28 -1.92
CA SER A 57 -1.68 -17.74 -1.81
C SER A 57 -2.99 -18.29 -1.22
N GLY A 58 -3.56 -19.29 -1.90
CA GLY A 58 -4.82 -19.94 -1.50
C GLY A 58 -6.09 -19.28 -2.05
N LEU A 59 -5.98 -18.19 -2.82
CA LEU A 59 -7.09 -17.61 -3.58
C LEU A 59 -6.78 -17.63 -5.08
N ASN A 60 -7.80 -17.95 -5.86
CA ASN A 60 -7.74 -17.97 -7.32
C ASN A 60 -8.63 -16.88 -7.91
N GLY A 61 -8.25 -16.38 -9.09
CA GLY A 61 -9.04 -15.40 -9.84
C GLY A 61 -8.19 -14.29 -10.45
N SER A 62 -8.57 -13.86 -11.64
CA SER A 62 -7.99 -12.74 -12.38
C SER A 62 -8.73 -11.42 -12.14
N THR A 63 -9.91 -11.49 -11.52
CA THR A 63 -10.74 -10.33 -11.15
C THR A 63 -11.10 -10.37 -9.68
N LEU A 64 -11.46 -9.22 -9.10
CA LEU A 64 -11.85 -9.14 -7.70
C LEU A 64 -13.14 -9.94 -7.42
N SER A 65 -14.04 -10.08 -8.40
CA SER A 65 -15.23 -10.94 -8.25
C SER A 65 -14.88 -12.43 -8.24
N GLU A 66 -13.92 -12.88 -9.05
CA GLU A 66 -13.40 -14.25 -9.02
C GLU A 66 -12.68 -14.56 -7.70
N VAL A 67 -11.84 -13.64 -7.23
CA VAL A 67 -11.17 -13.76 -5.93
C VAL A 67 -12.19 -13.83 -4.79
N TYR A 68 -13.26 -13.03 -4.84
CA TYR A 68 -14.37 -13.12 -3.88
C TYR A 68 -14.99 -14.51 -3.88
N LYS A 69 -15.33 -15.04 -5.07
CA LYS A 69 -15.93 -16.37 -5.22
C LYS A 69 -14.99 -17.46 -4.70
N SER A 70 -13.69 -17.37 -4.97
CA SER A 70 -12.68 -18.28 -4.42
C SER A 70 -12.58 -18.19 -2.89
N LEU A 71 -12.71 -16.99 -2.32
CA LEU A 71 -12.66 -16.78 -0.86
C LEU A 71 -13.90 -17.31 -0.15
N LYS A 72 -15.08 -17.07 -0.73
CA LYS A 72 -16.37 -17.30 -0.08
C LYS A 72 -17.06 -18.61 -0.47
N GLY A 73 -16.67 -19.21 -1.59
CA GLY A 73 -17.36 -20.37 -2.17
C GLY A 73 -18.76 -20.04 -2.69
N THR A 74 -19.07 -18.75 -2.89
CA THR A 74 -20.35 -18.26 -3.40
C THR A 74 -20.15 -16.90 -4.06
N ASP A 75 -21.02 -16.54 -5.00
CA ASP A 75 -21.13 -15.21 -5.56
C ASP A 75 -22.00 -14.27 -4.71
N ARG A 76 -22.71 -14.79 -3.70
CA ARG A 76 -23.62 -14.00 -2.86
C ARG A 76 -22.83 -13.09 -1.92
N VAL A 77 -22.94 -11.79 -2.13
CA VAL A 77 -22.34 -10.74 -1.28
C VAL A 77 -23.42 -9.99 -0.50
N LYS A 78 -23.14 -9.72 0.77
CA LYS A 78 -24.08 -9.00 1.65
C LYS A 78 -23.99 -7.50 1.41
N LEU A 79 -25.12 -6.83 1.24
CA LEU A 79 -25.19 -5.37 1.11
C LEU A 79 -25.51 -4.71 2.45
N ARG A 80 -26.51 -5.26 3.16
CA ARG A 80 -26.91 -4.85 4.51
C ARG A 80 -27.70 -5.98 5.19
N LYS A 81 -28.35 -5.68 6.32
CA LYS A 81 -29.15 -6.66 7.07
C LYS A 81 -30.22 -7.28 6.14
N ASN A 82 -30.16 -8.60 5.98
CA ASN A 82 -31.06 -9.41 5.15
C ASN A 82 -31.09 -9.03 3.66
N GLU A 83 -30.08 -8.33 3.15
CA GLU A 83 -30.00 -7.95 1.73
C GLU A 83 -28.69 -8.45 1.12
N PHE A 84 -28.81 -9.13 -0.01
CA PHE A 84 -27.71 -9.76 -0.73
C PHE A 84 -27.87 -9.54 -2.23
N ALA A 85 -26.77 -9.51 -2.95
CA ALA A 85 -26.71 -9.53 -4.41
C ALA A 85 -25.66 -10.55 -4.87
N SER A 86 -25.65 -10.86 -6.16
CA SER A 86 -24.48 -11.51 -6.76
C SER A 86 -23.33 -10.49 -6.87
N ILE A 87 -22.10 -10.90 -6.62
CA ILE A 87 -20.90 -10.08 -6.80
C ILE A 87 -20.68 -9.71 -8.28
N ASP A 88 -21.29 -10.47 -9.19
CA ASP A 88 -21.28 -10.25 -10.64
C ASP A 88 -22.55 -9.51 -11.13
N ASP A 89 -23.43 -9.05 -10.23
CA ASP A 89 -24.62 -8.25 -10.59
C ASP A 89 -24.21 -6.97 -11.33
N ASN A 90 -24.82 -6.71 -12.48
CA ASN A 90 -24.52 -5.55 -13.33
C ASN A 90 -24.85 -4.22 -12.65
N GLU A 91 -25.74 -4.23 -11.66
CA GLU A 91 -26.10 -3.06 -10.85
C GLU A 91 -25.28 -2.97 -9.56
N LEU A 92 -24.33 -3.89 -9.33
CA LEU A 92 -23.46 -3.90 -8.17
C LEU A 92 -22.07 -3.34 -8.49
N PHE A 93 -21.66 -2.40 -7.66
CA PHE A 93 -20.41 -1.68 -7.80
C PHE A 93 -19.55 -1.83 -6.55
N ALA A 94 -18.24 -1.72 -6.74
CA ALA A 94 -17.25 -1.57 -5.70
C ALA A 94 -17.11 -0.08 -5.39
N HIS A 95 -17.52 0.33 -4.19
CA HIS A 95 -17.28 1.67 -3.66
C HIS A 95 -15.78 1.83 -3.37
N PHE A 96 -14.99 2.09 -4.42
CA PHE A 96 -13.53 2.21 -4.34
C PHE A 96 -13.13 3.57 -3.76
N ASP A 97 -13.32 3.70 -2.45
CA ASP A 97 -12.94 4.85 -1.63
C ASP A 97 -12.33 4.33 -0.32
N PRO A 98 -11.11 4.75 0.06
CA PRO A 98 -10.30 5.79 -0.57
C PRO A 98 -9.63 5.33 -1.87
N MET A 99 -9.46 6.26 -2.80
CA MET A 99 -8.54 6.09 -3.94
C MET A 99 -7.16 6.62 -3.52
N LEU A 100 -6.15 5.75 -3.38
CA LEU A 100 -4.80 6.15 -2.94
C LEU A 100 -3.73 5.93 -4.02
N GLY A 101 -4.16 5.75 -5.27
CA GLY A 101 -3.39 5.16 -6.35
C GLY A 101 -3.77 3.70 -6.59
N ILE A 102 -2.99 2.97 -7.38
CA ILE A 102 -3.22 1.56 -7.65
C ILE A 102 -2.70 0.75 -6.43
N PRO A 103 -3.49 -0.10 -5.78
CA PRO A 103 -2.99 -0.92 -4.69
C PRO A 103 -2.05 -2.02 -5.22
N PRO A 104 -1.15 -2.57 -4.38
CA PRO A 104 -0.11 -3.50 -4.82
C PRO A 104 -0.63 -4.79 -5.48
N TRP A 105 -1.90 -5.14 -5.23
CA TRP A 105 -2.57 -6.35 -5.72
C TRP A 105 -3.37 -6.18 -7.01
N ILE A 106 -3.61 -4.93 -7.47
CA ILE A 106 -4.32 -4.68 -8.72
C ILE A 106 -3.34 -4.79 -9.90
N GLU A 107 -3.78 -5.47 -10.96
CA GLU A 107 -3.09 -5.47 -12.25
C GLU A 107 -3.45 -4.20 -13.01
N GLU A 108 -2.45 -3.43 -13.43
CA GLU A 108 -2.67 -2.19 -14.17
C GLU A 108 -3.24 -2.48 -15.55
N ASN A 109 -4.25 -1.71 -15.96
CA ASN A 109 -4.67 -1.70 -17.35
C ASN A 109 -5.03 -0.27 -17.77
N GLU A 110 -4.80 0.05 -19.04
CA GLU A 110 -5.01 1.41 -19.57
C GLU A 110 -6.45 1.92 -19.42
N LYS A 111 -7.40 0.99 -19.29
CA LYS A 111 -8.84 1.26 -19.22
C LYS A 111 -9.35 1.46 -17.79
N PHE A 112 -8.52 1.19 -16.77
CA PHE A 112 -8.91 1.22 -15.36
C PHE A 112 -7.89 2.04 -14.58
N LYS A 113 -8.18 3.34 -14.46
CA LYS A 113 -7.37 4.28 -13.70
C LYS A 113 -7.99 4.49 -12.32
N ILE A 114 -7.21 4.25 -11.27
CA ILE A 114 -7.56 4.64 -9.91
C ILE A 114 -6.79 5.90 -9.55
N GLY A 115 -7.54 6.96 -9.26
CA GLY A 115 -6.99 8.24 -8.88
C GLY A 115 -6.47 8.32 -7.46
N LYS A 116 -6.35 9.56 -6.97
CA LYS A 116 -5.94 9.85 -5.60
C LYS A 116 -6.88 10.86 -4.97
N GLY A 117 -7.72 10.39 -4.05
CA GLY A 117 -8.72 11.19 -3.37
C GLY A 117 -9.52 10.35 -2.38
N PHE A 118 -10.11 11.02 -1.40
CA PHE A 118 -10.93 10.39 -0.38
C PHE A 118 -12.26 11.13 -0.22
N GLY A 119 -13.36 10.42 -0.41
CA GLY A 119 -14.72 10.93 -0.26
C GLY A 119 -15.28 10.76 1.15
N GLN A 120 -16.05 11.74 1.59
CA GLN A 120 -16.84 11.60 2.81
C GLN A 120 -18.19 12.30 2.71
N PHE A 121 -19.24 11.53 2.97
CA PHE A 121 -20.61 12.02 3.06
C PHE A 121 -21.14 11.91 4.50
N ASN A 122 -21.22 10.69 5.04
CA ASN A 122 -21.81 10.43 6.36
C ASN A 122 -21.08 11.10 7.52
N ALA A 123 -19.74 11.07 7.52
CA ALA A 123 -18.94 11.66 8.58
C ALA A 123 -18.45 13.09 8.27
N ALA A 124 -18.86 13.70 7.16
CA ALA A 124 -18.42 15.05 6.79
C ALA A 124 -18.68 16.09 7.90
N PRO A 125 -19.88 16.13 8.54
CA PRO A 125 -20.12 17.05 9.66
C PRO A 125 -19.23 16.76 10.87
N HIS A 126 -18.93 15.48 11.15
CA HIS A 126 -18.04 15.10 12.25
C HIS A 126 -16.60 15.55 12.01
N LEU A 127 -16.09 15.37 10.79
CA LEU A 127 -14.74 15.80 10.40
C LEU A 127 -14.61 17.32 10.47
N GLU A 128 -15.62 18.05 9.99
CA GLU A 128 -15.65 19.52 10.07
C GLU A 128 -15.68 20.00 11.52
N LYS A 129 -16.57 19.45 12.36
CA LYS A 129 -16.66 19.79 13.78
C LYS A 129 -15.34 19.63 14.53
N HIS A 130 -14.51 18.67 14.12
CA HIS A 130 -13.21 18.41 14.73
C HIS A 130 -12.04 19.07 14.00
N ASN A 131 -12.31 20.02 13.10
CA ASN A 131 -11.32 20.79 12.35
C ASN A 131 -10.34 19.92 11.56
N VAL A 132 -10.85 18.86 10.91
CA VAL A 132 -10.05 18.07 9.95
C VAL A 132 -9.94 18.86 8.65
N ASN A 133 -8.74 19.38 8.39
CA ASN A 133 -8.42 20.31 7.31
C ASN A 133 -6.99 20.05 6.75
N GLU A 134 -6.47 20.95 5.92
CA GLU A 134 -5.11 20.86 5.36
C GLU A 134 -4.05 20.53 6.42
N GLY A 135 -3.14 19.60 6.10
CA GLY A 135 -2.11 19.10 7.01
C GLY A 135 -2.59 18.00 7.98
N SER A 136 -3.89 17.75 8.10
CA SER A 136 -4.40 16.58 8.81
C SER A 136 -4.14 15.29 8.01
N VAL A 137 -4.08 14.15 8.69
CA VAL A 137 -3.79 12.85 8.05
C VAL A 137 -4.88 11.83 8.35
N PHE A 138 -5.34 11.14 7.32
CA PHE A 138 -6.09 9.89 7.44
C PHE A 138 -5.15 8.70 7.43
N LEU A 139 -5.33 7.79 8.39
CA LEU A 139 -4.86 6.42 8.36
C LEU A 139 -6.07 5.52 8.11
N PHE A 140 -6.11 4.90 6.94
CA PHE A 140 -7.20 4.01 6.55
C PHE A 140 -6.95 2.62 7.11
N PHE A 141 -7.96 2.07 7.77
CA PHE A 141 -7.91 0.74 8.33
C PHE A 141 -9.13 -0.08 7.93
N GLY A 142 -8.96 -1.39 7.90
CA GLY A 142 -10.01 -2.34 7.55
C GLY A 142 -9.90 -3.60 8.40
N GLY A 143 -10.94 -4.42 8.39
CA GLY A 143 -10.91 -5.74 8.99
C GLY A 143 -10.32 -6.76 8.02
N PHE A 144 -9.32 -7.51 8.47
CA PHE A 144 -8.66 -8.56 7.68
C PHE A 144 -8.70 -9.92 8.38
N GLN A 145 -8.89 -10.99 7.62
CA GLN A 145 -8.90 -12.37 8.09
C GLN A 145 -7.90 -13.22 7.31
N SER A 146 -7.15 -14.05 8.04
CA SER A 146 -6.11 -14.86 7.43
C SER A 146 -6.72 -16.00 6.60
N THR A 147 -6.18 -16.18 5.40
CA THR A 147 -6.47 -17.28 4.48
C THR A 147 -5.79 -18.57 4.91
N SER A 148 -4.57 -18.50 5.47
CA SER A 148 -3.83 -19.64 6.01
C SER A 148 -4.36 -20.10 7.39
N HIS A 149 -4.90 -19.16 8.18
CA HIS A 149 -5.33 -19.41 9.56
C HIS A 149 -6.65 -18.68 9.89
N ARG A 150 -7.79 -19.30 9.60
CA ARG A 150 -9.11 -18.65 9.68
C ARG A 150 -9.48 -18.02 11.03
N LYS A 151 -8.89 -18.48 12.15
CA LYS A 151 -9.10 -17.87 13.47
C LYS A 151 -8.38 -16.54 13.64
N ILE A 152 -7.30 -16.32 12.89
CA ILE A 152 -6.47 -15.13 12.96
C ILE A 152 -7.07 -14.02 12.10
N SER A 153 -7.33 -12.87 12.72
CA SER A 153 -7.91 -11.69 12.06
C SER A 153 -7.75 -10.46 12.93
N GLY A 154 -7.82 -9.27 12.34
CA GLY A 154 -7.66 -8.04 13.08
C GLY A 154 -7.98 -6.82 12.24
N HIS A 155 -8.03 -5.66 12.90
CA HIS A 155 -8.08 -4.38 12.21
C HIS A 155 -6.66 -3.90 11.93
N TYR A 156 -6.33 -3.66 10.67
CA TYR A 156 -5.01 -3.19 10.26
C TYR A 156 -5.13 -1.88 9.49
N ILE A 157 -4.18 -0.98 9.74
CA ILE A 157 -3.92 0.17 8.89
C ILE A 157 -3.31 -0.35 7.59
N TYR A 158 -3.90 0.01 6.45
CA TYR A 158 -3.44 -0.44 5.13
C TYR A 158 -3.05 0.72 4.20
N GLY A 159 -3.44 1.95 4.51
CA GLY A 159 -3.12 3.12 3.68
C GLY A 159 -3.24 4.44 4.41
N TRP A 160 -2.85 5.52 3.75
CA TRP A 160 -2.88 6.87 4.31
C TRP A 160 -3.18 7.95 3.27
N LEU A 161 -3.63 9.12 3.75
CA LEU A 161 -3.74 10.36 2.97
C LEU A 161 -3.53 11.58 3.88
N LYS A 162 -2.50 12.37 3.63
CA LYS A 162 -2.31 13.70 4.19
C LYS A 162 -3.09 14.70 3.34
N ILE A 163 -3.94 15.48 3.97
CA ILE A 163 -4.84 16.41 3.27
C ILE A 163 -4.05 17.61 2.79
N LYS A 164 -4.13 17.89 1.49
CA LYS A 164 -3.72 19.19 0.92
C LYS A 164 -4.89 20.13 0.77
N LYS A 165 -6.00 19.62 0.22
CA LYS A 165 -7.19 20.42 -0.05
C LYS A 165 -8.43 19.59 0.25
N ARG A 166 -9.45 20.24 0.81
CA ARG A 166 -10.81 19.74 0.90
C ARG A 166 -11.65 20.44 -0.15
N ILE A 167 -12.39 19.67 -0.93
CA ILE A 167 -13.33 20.17 -1.93
C ILE A 167 -14.73 20.02 -1.39
N GLU A 168 -15.53 21.08 -1.52
CA GLU A 168 -16.86 21.17 -0.90
C GLU A 168 -17.98 21.37 -1.93
N THR A 169 -17.63 21.65 -3.18
CA THR A 169 -18.59 21.92 -4.26
C THR A 169 -18.31 21.07 -5.50
N TYR A 170 -19.38 20.74 -6.24
CA TYR A 170 -19.25 20.01 -7.50
C TYR A 170 -18.49 20.82 -8.57
N LYS A 171 -18.62 22.16 -8.55
CA LYS A 171 -17.90 23.05 -9.47
C LYS A 171 -16.38 22.89 -9.29
N GLU A 172 -15.89 22.97 -8.06
CA GLU A 172 -14.48 22.77 -7.77
C GLU A 172 -14.00 21.37 -8.15
N CYS A 173 -14.81 20.32 -7.95
CA CYS A 173 -14.48 18.96 -8.37
C CYS A 173 -14.19 18.89 -9.87
N LYS A 174 -15.04 19.51 -10.71
CA LYS A 174 -14.87 19.49 -12.17
C LYS A 174 -13.55 20.12 -12.63
N GLU A 175 -13.01 21.08 -11.88
CA GLU A 175 -11.77 21.77 -12.23
C GLU A 175 -10.51 20.91 -11.96
N ILE A 176 -10.62 19.86 -11.14
CA ILE A 176 -9.47 19.07 -10.67
C ILE A 176 -9.57 17.57 -11.02
N ILE A 177 -10.72 17.11 -11.52
CA ILE A 177 -11.04 15.68 -11.63
C ILE A 177 -10.00 14.94 -12.49
N GLU A 178 -9.62 15.52 -13.62
CA GLU A 178 -8.62 14.99 -14.54
C GLU A 178 -7.23 14.94 -13.90
N GLN A 179 -6.83 16.00 -13.18
CA GLN A 179 -5.52 16.10 -12.53
C GLN A 179 -5.27 14.96 -11.53
N TYR A 180 -6.32 14.51 -10.85
CA TYR A 180 -6.24 13.47 -9.83
C TYR A 180 -6.78 12.10 -10.29
N ASN A 181 -7.18 11.97 -11.57
CA ASN A 181 -7.86 10.80 -12.15
C ASN A 181 -9.09 10.34 -11.32
N LEU A 182 -9.96 11.28 -10.94
CA LEU A 182 -11.11 11.04 -10.06
C LEU A 182 -12.43 10.83 -10.82
N ASP A 183 -12.39 10.62 -12.14
CA ASP A 183 -13.58 10.49 -13.00
C ASP A 183 -14.55 9.40 -12.54
N HIS A 184 -14.01 8.31 -11.99
CA HIS A 184 -14.79 7.17 -11.48
C HIS A 184 -14.95 7.19 -9.95
N HIS A 185 -14.62 8.30 -9.28
CA HIS A 185 -14.68 8.38 -7.83
C HIS A 185 -16.13 8.35 -7.33
N PRO A 186 -16.49 7.45 -6.38
CA PRO A 186 -17.87 7.25 -5.91
C PRO A 186 -18.61 8.53 -5.53
N HIS A 187 -17.88 9.47 -4.89
CA HIS A 187 -18.44 10.69 -4.35
C HIS A 187 -18.53 11.88 -5.33
N ILE A 188 -18.10 11.73 -6.59
CA ILE A 188 -18.09 12.84 -7.56
C ILE A 188 -19.26 12.73 -8.53
N SER A 189 -20.42 13.20 -8.07
CA SER A 189 -21.56 13.52 -8.93
C SER A 189 -22.28 14.75 -8.45
N GLU A 190 -22.93 15.46 -9.37
CA GLU A 190 -23.77 16.61 -9.03
C GLU A 190 -24.84 16.25 -7.99
N ALA A 191 -25.46 15.08 -8.13
CA ALA A 191 -26.42 14.56 -7.16
C ALA A 191 -25.80 14.38 -5.76
N ALA A 192 -24.56 13.91 -5.63
CA ALA A 192 -23.91 13.75 -4.34
C ALA A 192 -23.65 15.10 -3.62
N PHE A 193 -23.37 16.17 -4.37
CA PHE A 193 -23.14 17.52 -3.83
C PHE A 193 -24.43 18.32 -3.60
N ASN A 194 -25.52 18.00 -4.29
CA ASN A 194 -26.81 18.69 -4.16
C ASN A 194 -27.76 18.06 -3.12
N ARG A 195 -27.32 17.03 -2.38
CA ARG A 195 -28.08 16.49 -1.25
C ARG A 195 -28.11 17.50 -0.10
N ASN A 196 -29.09 17.39 0.80
CA ASN A 196 -29.21 18.18 2.04
C ASN A 196 -28.11 17.88 3.09
N GLN A 197 -26.97 17.33 2.68
CA GLN A 197 -25.86 16.93 3.52
C GLN A 197 -24.55 17.19 2.81
N LYS A 198 -23.53 17.55 3.60
CA LYS A 198 -22.19 17.86 3.10
C LYS A 198 -21.53 16.63 2.49
N ASN A 199 -20.92 16.82 1.32
CA ASN A 199 -20.09 15.84 0.64
C ASN A 199 -18.71 16.46 0.43
N TYR A 200 -17.66 15.82 0.95
CA TYR A 200 -16.29 16.30 0.84
C TYR A 200 -15.44 15.35 0.02
N ILE A 201 -14.54 15.91 -0.80
CA ILE A 201 -13.42 15.18 -1.38
C ILE A 201 -12.12 15.75 -0.81
N PHE A 202 -11.32 14.90 -0.19
CA PHE A 202 -10.00 15.24 0.32
C PHE A 202 -8.93 14.83 -0.69
N LEU A 203 -8.14 15.79 -1.13
CA LEU A 203 -7.02 15.59 -2.04
C LEU A 203 -5.72 15.43 -1.26
N PRO A 204 -4.82 14.54 -1.70
CA PRO A 204 -3.56 14.31 -1.02
C PRO A 204 -2.58 15.47 -1.22
N ASP A 205 -1.74 15.69 -0.21
CA ASP A 205 -0.48 16.40 -0.34
C ASP A 205 0.51 15.59 -1.19
N LYS A 206 1.50 16.26 -1.77
CA LYS A 206 2.59 15.59 -2.49
C LYS A 206 3.38 14.68 -1.54
N TRP A 207 3.66 15.18 -0.34
CA TRP A 207 4.50 14.49 0.65
C TRP A 207 3.81 14.39 1.99
N LEU A 208 3.87 13.18 2.57
CA LEU A 208 3.63 13.01 4.00
C LEU A 208 4.87 13.47 4.77
N PHE A 209 6.02 12.88 4.41
CA PHE A 209 7.36 13.21 4.92
C PHE A 209 8.32 13.31 3.73
N GLU A 210 8.69 14.53 3.33
CA GLU A 210 9.51 14.77 2.15
C GLU A 210 10.95 14.27 2.32
N ASP A 211 11.52 14.47 3.51
CA ASP A 211 12.84 14.00 3.91
C ASP A 211 12.97 12.46 3.84
N LEU A 212 11.89 11.74 4.12
CA LEU A 212 11.82 10.28 4.01
C LEU A 212 11.35 9.80 2.63
N LYS A 213 11.06 10.73 1.71
CA LYS A 213 10.46 10.46 0.39
C LYS A 213 9.17 9.62 0.49
N ILE A 214 8.32 9.94 1.46
CA ILE A 214 7.04 9.25 1.67
C ILE A 214 5.92 10.07 1.05
N PRO A 215 5.21 9.54 0.03
CA PRO A 215 4.17 10.29 -0.67
C PRO A 215 3.03 10.63 0.26
N GLY A 216 2.30 11.72 -0.03
CA GLY A 216 1.20 12.17 0.82
C GLY A 216 0.02 11.20 0.87
N CYS A 217 -0.09 10.26 -0.07
CA CYS A 217 -1.00 9.12 0.05
C CYS A 217 -0.39 7.84 -0.52
N GLY A 218 -0.89 6.69 -0.08
CA GLY A 218 -0.47 5.40 -0.60
C GLY A 218 -0.96 4.22 0.24
N TYR A 219 -0.46 3.04 -0.12
CA TYR A 219 -0.74 1.77 0.55
C TYR A 219 0.52 1.23 1.21
N PHE A 220 0.36 0.52 2.33
CA PHE A 220 1.40 -0.40 2.79
C PHE A 220 1.38 -1.67 1.92
N THR A 221 2.53 -2.26 1.61
CA THR A 221 2.59 -3.45 0.75
C THR A 221 2.14 -4.73 1.45
N THR A 222 2.38 -4.82 2.76
CA THR A 222 2.01 -5.95 3.62
C THR A 222 1.47 -5.45 4.97
N LEU A 223 0.61 -6.26 5.59
CA LEU A 223 0.13 -6.09 6.94
C LEU A 223 1.13 -6.69 7.93
N ASN A 224 1.38 -6.01 9.04
CA ASN A 224 2.27 -6.49 10.10
C ASN A 224 1.83 -5.92 11.47
N ASP A 225 2.53 -6.30 12.54
CA ASP A 225 2.15 -5.95 13.92
C ASP A 225 2.24 -4.45 14.22
N SER A 226 3.10 -3.69 13.53
CA SER A 226 3.16 -2.23 13.71
C SER A 226 1.94 -1.51 13.13
N LEU A 227 1.21 -2.17 12.21
CA LEU A 227 0.00 -1.67 11.56
C LEU A 227 -1.29 -2.20 12.23
N LEU A 228 -1.18 -3.10 13.21
CA LEU A 228 -2.30 -3.74 13.87
C LEU A 228 -2.92 -2.82 14.93
N LEU A 229 -4.23 -2.58 14.82
CA LEU A 229 -5.02 -1.88 15.82
C LEU A 229 -5.59 -2.83 16.88
N SER A 230 -6.08 -4.01 16.46
CA SER A 230 -6.69 -4.98 17.39
C SER A 230 -5.68 -5.50 18.41
N SER A 231 -6.06 -5.53 19.69
CA SER A 231 -5.17 -5.96 20.77
C SER A 231 -4.83 -7.46 20.74
N ASN A 232 -5.65 -8.27 20.06
CA ASN A 232 -5.48 -9.71 19.90
C ASN A 232 -6.03 -10.15 18.54
N LYS A 233 -5.35 -11.10 17.88
CA LYS A 233 -5.72 -11.60 16.55
C LYS A 233 -6.67 -12.80 16.55
N GLU A 234 -6.73 -13.54 17.65
CA GLU A 234 -7.51 -14.78 17.78
C GLU A 234 -8.86 -14.56 18.48
N SER A 235 -8.96 -13.50 19.30
CA SER A 235 -10.16 -13.19 20.07
C SER A 235 -10.37 -11.67 20.21
N ASN A 236 -11.61 -11.27 20.50
CA ASN A 236 -12.01 -9.90 20.85
C ASN A 236 -11.39 -8.76 20.00
N LYS A 237 -11.70 -8.79 18.69
CA LYS A 237 -11.17 -7.85 17.68
C LYS A 237 -11.60 -6.39 17.87
N ALA A 238 -12.66 -6.18 18.66
CA ALA A 238 -13.24 -4.88 18.96
C ALA A 238 -12.49 -4.11 20.05
N THR A 239 -11.50 -4.73 20.70
CA THR A 239 -10.58 -4.02 21.59
C THR A 239 -9.33 -3.64 20.80
N TRP A 240 -8.99 -2.36 20.78
CA TRP A 240 -7.77 -1.87 20.15
C TRP A 240 -6.67 -1.66 21.19
N LYS A 241 -5.41 -1.87 20.81
CA LYS A 241 -4.21 -1.47 21.55
C LYS A 241 -3.59 -0.29 20.81
N LEU A 242 -3.49 0.86 21.47
CA LEU A 242 -3.02 2.11 20.89
C LEU A 242 -1.91 2.72 21.76
N PRO A 243 -1.01 3.53 21.20
CA PRO A 243 -0.07 4.33 21.99
C PRO A 243 -0.78 5.20 23.02
N ILE A 244 -0.13 5.46 24.16
CA ILE A 244 -0.76 6.15 25.30
C ILE A 244 -1.30 7.54 24.98
N PHE A 245 -0.79 8.23 23.96
CA PHE A 245 -1.29 9.56 23.58
C PHE A 245 -2.73 9.55 23.04
N PHE A 246 -3.27 8.38 22.66
CA PHE A 246 -4.69 8.22 22.29
C PHE A 246 -5.61 8.13 23.51
N TYR A 247 -5.10 7.88 24.70
CA TYR A 247 -5.88 7.65 25.91
C TYR A 247 -6.86 8.81 26.16
N GLN A 248 -8.17 8.51 26.10
CA GLN A 248 -9.27 9.49 26.21
C GLN A 248 -9.20 10.68 25.23
N ASN A 249 -8.33 10.60 24.21
CA ASN A 249 -8.09 11.64 23.21
C ASN A 249 -8.43 11.12 21.80
N LEU A 250 -9.44 10.25 21.69
CA LEU A 250 -9.94 9.73 20.42
C LEU A 250 -11.46 9.83 20.40
N THR A 251 -12.03 10.40 19.34
CA THR A 251 -13.49 10.55 19.20
C THR A 251 -14.17 9.22 18.85
N GLN A 252 -15.49 9.12 19.05
CA GLN A 252 -16.32 7.97 18.62
C GLN A 252 -15.95 6.60 19.24
N VAL A 253 -15.20 6.58 20.35
CA VAL A 253 -14.94 5.38 21.16
C VAL A 253 -15.74 5.38 22.47
N HIS A 254 -15.87 4.21 23.09
CA HIS A 254 -16.50 4.08 24.40
C HIS A 254 -15.55 4.58 25.50
N GLN A 255 -15.61 5.86 25.85
CA GLN A 255 -14.65 6.51 26.77
C GLN A 255 -14.50 5.82 28.14
N LYS A 256 -15.53 5.11 28.63
CA LYS A 256 -15.44 4.37 29.90
C LYS A 256 -14.66 3.05 29.80
N THR A 257 -14.21 2.66 28.61
CA THR A 257 -13.55 1.38 28.36
C THR A 257 -12.04 1.48 28.21
N TRP A 258 -11.49 2.69 28.34
CA TRP A 258 -10.05 2.89 28.30
C TRP A 258 -9.36 2.23 29.48
N GLN A 259 -8.28 1.50 29.20
CA GLN A 259 -7.40 0.93 30.22
C GLN A 259 -5.96 1.27 29.89
N HIS A 260 -5.18 1.61 30.91
CA HIS A 260 -3.73 1.69 30.76
C HIS A 260 -3.16 0.29 30.61
N THR A 261 -2.16 0.15 29.76
CA THR A 261 -1.30 -1.03 29.79
C THR A 261 0.07 -0.62 30.30
N GLN A 262 0.87 -1.61 30.69
CA GLN A 262 2.31 -1.39 30.85
C GLN A 262 2.92 -0.99 29.49
N ASP A 263 4.10 -0.36 29.51
CA ASP A 263 4.91 -0.02 28.31
C ASP A 263 4.44 1.15 27.43
N GLY A 264 3.65 2.09 27.96
CA GLY A 264 3.28 3.30 27.20
C GLY A 264 2.20 3.09 26.13
N PHE A 265 1.37 2.07 26.32
CA PHE A 265 0.17 1.81 25.51
C PHE A 265 -1.10 1.90 26.36
N CYS A 266 -2.24 1.86 25.69
CA CYS A 266 -3.56 1.77 26.27
C CYS A 266 -4.45 0.87 25.42
N THR A 267 -5.53 0.35 26.01
CA THR A 267 -6.56 -0.36 25.27
C THR A 267 -7.89 0.34 25.36
N VAL A 268 -8.74 0.16 24.34
CA VAL A 268 -10.09 0.71 24.29
C VAL A 268 -11.02 -0.21 23.52
N LYS A 269 -12.27 -0.35 23.97
CA LYS A 269 -13.31 -0.99 23.15
C LYS A 269 -13.84 0.01 22.14
N THR A 270 -13.76 -0.34 20.87
CA THR A 270 -14.27 0.47 19.77
C THR A 270 -15.70 0.07 19.42
N GLY A 271 -16.54 1.08 19.15
CA GLY A 271 -17.88 0.87 18.60
C GLY A 271 -17.88 0.76 17.07
N ILE A 272 -19.04 0.99 16.45
CA ILE A 272 -19.23 0.95 14.99
C ILE A 272 -18.85 2.31 14.34
N GLY A 273 -18.02 3.13 14.99
CA GLY A 273 -17.59 4.42 14.44
C GLY A 273 -16.87 4.26 13.09
N GLN A 274 -17.02 5.25 12.20
CA GLN A 274 -16.36 5.25 10.89
C GLN A 274 -15.08 6.09 10.89
N GLU A 275 -15.12 7.29 11.49
CA GLU A 275 -14.00 8.23 11.52
C GLU A 275 -13.64 8.60 12.97
N PHE A 276 -12.43 8.27 13.41
CA PHE A 276 -11.95 8.51 14.77
C PHE A 276 -10.86 9.57 14.75
N VAL A 277 -11.15 10.76 15.27
CA VAL A 277 -10.26 11.92 15.22
C VAL A 277 -9.50 12.07 16.53
N THR A 278 -8.21 12.36 16.44
CA THR A 278 -7.36 12.77 17.57
C THR A 278 -6.53 14.00 17.20
N GLN A 279 -6.19 14.79 18.21
CA GLN A 279 -5.14 15.80 18.08
C GLN A 279 -3.80 15.15 18.42
N LEU A 280 -2.83 15.22 17.51
CA LEU A 280 -1.48 14.78 17.83
C LEU A 280 -0.79 15.80 18.75
N SER A 281 -0.22 15.27 19.84
CA SER A 281 0.80 15.94 20.66
C SER A 281 2.18 15.71 20.04
N ALA A 282 3.24 16.34 20.56
CA ALA A 282 4.61 16.12 20.09
C ALA A 282 5.00 14.62 20.09
N LYS A 283 4.65 13.88 21.16
CA LYS A 283 4.84 12.43 21.24
C LYS A 283 4.02 11.67 20.20
N GLY A 284 2.83 12.15 19.88
CA GLY A 284 1.99 11.58 18.83
C GLY A 284 2.57 11.78 17.44
N GLU A 285 3.16 12.95 17.16
CA GLU A 285 3.85 13.25 15.90
C GLU A 285 5.13 12.42 15.75
N GLU A 286 5.89 12.22 16.83
CA GLU A 286 7.06 11.33 16.88
C GLU A 286 6.66 9.87 16.57
N TRP A 287 5.67 9.31 17.29
CA TRP A 287 5.16 7.98 17.01
C TRP A 287 4.66 7.83 15.57
N PHE A 288 3.95 8.84 15.07
CA PHE A 288 3.41 8.83 13.73
C PHE A 288 4.54 8.78 12.68
N ARG A 289 5.62 9.54 12.87
CA ARG A 289 6.80 9.46 12.01
C ARG A 289 7.50 8.10 12.14
N GLU A 290 7.66 7.57 13.36
CA GLU A 290 8.24 6.25 13.59
C GLU A 290 7.48 5.12 12.90
N LEU A 291 6.13 5.18 12.86
CA LEU A 291 5.30 4.20 12.16
C LEU A 291 5.77 4.04 10.70
N PHE A 292 6.07 5.17 10.05
CA PHE A 292 6.52 5.20 8.68
C PHE A 292 8.01 4.86 8.51
N VAL A 293 8.87 5.22 9.47
CA VAL A 293 10.28 4.79 9.47
C VAL A 293 10.38 3.26 9.58
N LYS A 294 9.63 2.65 10.51
CA LYS A 294 9.56 1.18 10.70
C LYS A 294 9.03 0.46 9.45
N ASN A 295 8.17 1.13 8.68
CA ASN A 295 7.56 0.60 7.46
C ASN A 295 8.15 1.20 6.18
N GLN A 296 9.34 1.79 6.20
CA GLN A 296 9.89 2.51 5.05
C GLN A 296 10.06 1.62 3.80
N ASN A 297 10.39 0.34 4.02
CA ASN A 297 10.49 -0.69 2.98
C ASN A 297 9.15 -1.37 2.67
N ASN A 298 8.09 -1.01 3.39
CA ASN A 298 6.73 -1.55 3.26
C ASN A 298 5.78 -0.51 2.65
N ILE A 299 6.28 0.53 1.98
CA ILE A 299 5.50 1.57 1.32
C ILE A 299 5.37 1.21 -0.16
N HIS A 300 4.14 1.09 -0.64
CA HIS A 300 3.91 0.88 -2.07
C HIS A 300 4.25 2.16 -2.83
N ARG A 301 5.29 2.10 -3.64
CA ARG A 301 5.70 3.19 -4.52
C ARG A 301 5.29 2.80 -5.94
N HIS A 302 4.37 3.57 -6.53
CA HIS A 302 4.10 3.46 -7.96
C HIS A 302 5.34 3.85 -8.74
N GLU A 303 5.89 2.89 -9.48
CA GLU A 303 6.74 3.20 -10.62
C GLU A 303 5.85 3.90 -11.65
N THR A 304 5.99 5.22 -11.78
CA THR A 304 5.27 5.96 -12.81
C THR A 304 5.74 5.43 -14.18
N PRO A 305 4.92 5.39 -15.25
CA PRO A 305 5.41 5.04 -16.59
C PRO A 305 6.57 5.94 -17.08
N ALA A 306 6.73 7.15 -16.52
CA ALA A 306 7.92 7.98 -16.70
C ALA A 306 9.22 7.35 -16.15
N ALA A 307 9.12 6.42 -15.20
CA ALA A 307 10.19 5.54 -14.72
C ALA A 307 10.35 4.25 -15.55
N LYS A 308 9.34 3.84 -16.34
CA LYS A 308 9.55 2.88 -17.45
C LYS A 308 10.36 3.49 -18.62
N GLY A 309 10.50 4.82 -18.65
CA GLY A 309 11.29 5.55 -19.65
C GLY A 309 12.60 6.17 -19.15
N ARG A 310 12.88 6.16 -17.84
CA ARG A 310 14.15 6.63 -17.26
C ARG A 310 14.47 5.88 -15.97
N SER A 311 15.64 5.24 -15.99
CA SER A 311 16.28 4.36 -14.99
C SER A 311 15.65 2.97 -14.78
N LYS A 312 15.85 2.06 -15.74
CA LYS A 312 16.60 0.86 -15.35
C LYS A 312 17.91 1.39 -14.78
N GLU A 313 18.10 1.30 -13.46
CA GLU A 313 19.47 1.18 -12.97
C GLU A 313 20.05 0.05 -13.82
N LEU A 314 20.97 0.40 -14.72
CA LEU A 314 21.66 -0.56 -15.56
C LEU A 314 22.15 -1.63 -14.61
N ASP A 315 21.65 -2.86 -14.67
CA ASP A 315 22.17 -3.89 -13.79
C ASP A 315 23.52 -4.39 -14.34
N PHE A 316 24.29 -5.14 -13.56
CA PHE A 316 25.61 -5.59 -14.03
C PHE A 316 25.54 -6.48 -15.28
N GLN A 317 24.47 -7.27 -15.43
CA GLN A 317 24.25 -8.11 -16.60
C GLN A 317 23.96 -7.25 -17.84
N GLU A 318 23.13 -6.21 -17.69
CA GLU A 318 22.82 -5.26 -18.74
C GLU A 318 24.03 -4.42 -19.12
N TYR A 319 24.83 -4.01 -18.15
CA TYR A 319 26.12 -3.38 -18.39
C TYR A 319 27.01 -4.28 -19.26
N LEU A 320 27.16 -5.56 -18.92
CA LEU A 320 27.99 -6.48 -19.71
C LEU A 320 27.45 -6.67 -21.14
N MET A 321 26.13 -6.67 -21.32
CA MET A 321 25.49 -6.74 -22.64
C MET A 321 25.72 -5.46 -23.47
N GLN A 322 25.78 -4.31 -22.81
CA GLN A 322 25.82 -2.99 -23.44
C GLN A 322 27.19 -2.30 -23.34
N LYS A 323 28.22 -2.89 -22.72
CA LYS A 323 29.50 -2.19 -22.47
C LYS A 323 30.17 -1.65 -23.74
N HIS A 324 29.95 -2.28 -24.89
CA HIS A 324 30.44 -1.84 -26.19
C HIS A 324 29.77 -0.57 -26.71
N THR A 325 28.53 -0.27 -26.29
CA THR A 325 27.84 0.99 -26.56
C THR A 325 28.17 2.05 -25.51
N LEU A 326 28.52 1.63 -24.30
CA LEU A 326 28.84 2.53 -23.17
C LEU A 326 30.30 3.01 -23.15
N LYS A 327 31.25 2.22 -23.67
CA LYS A 327 32.67 2.57 -23.75
C LYS A 327 33.23 2.33 -25.14
N LYS A 328 33.74 3.39 -25.78
CA LYS A 328 34.34 3.34 -27.12
C LYS A 328 35.56 2.39 -27.12
N GLY A 329 35.54 1.37 -27.96
CA GLY A 329 36.62 0.37 -28.11
C GLY A 329 36.35 -0.98 -27.41
N GLU A 330 35.30 -1.10 -26.60
CA GLU A 330 34.89 -2.38 -26.01
C GLU A 330 34.19 -3.29 -27.03
N ARG A 331 34.43 -4.60 -26.93
CA ARG A 331 33.78 -5.60 -27.78
C ARG A 331 32.45 -6.05 -27.16
N LYS A 332 31.46 -6.31 -28.02
CA LYS A 332 30.19 -6.94 -27.63
C LYS A 332 30.45 -8.35 -27.11
N LEU A 333 29.92 -8.67 -25.93
CA LEU A 333 29.97 -10.02 -25.37
C LEU A 333 28.84 -10.88 -25.92
N GLN A 334 29.10 -12.18 -26.04
CA GLN A 334 28.06 -13.17 -26.29
C GLN A 334 27.27 -13.44 -25.00
N PRO A 335 25.98 -13.79 -25.08
CA PRO A 335 25.15 -14.05 -23.89
C PRO A 335 25.75 -15.10 -22.94
N ILE A 336 26.32 -16.17 -23.51
CA ILE A 336 26.98 -17.24 -22.74
C ILE A 336 28.17 -16.68 -21.93
N SER A 337 28.92 -15.74 -22.50
CA SER A 337 30.04 -15.10 -21.79
C SER A 337 29.54 -14.21 -20.65
N VAL A 338 28.41 -13.51 -20.83
CA VAL A 338 27.80 -12.68 -19.78
C VAL A 338 27.38 -13.54 -18.59
N GLU A 339 26.67 -14.64 -18.85
CA GLU A 339 26.26 -15.58 -17.80
C GLU A 339 27.46 -16.15 -17.02
N GLN A 340 28.57 -16.43 -17.72
CA GLN A 340 29.81 -16.87 -17.06
C GLN A 340 30.39 -15.79 -16.13
N TYR A 341 30.34 -14.50 -16.49
CA TYR A 341 30.79 -13.42 -15.62
C TYR A 341 29.91 -13.29 -14.36
N ILE A 342 28.59 -13.39 -14.51
CA ILE A 342 27.66 -13.35 -13.37
C ILE A 342 27.95 -14.50 -12.40
N LYS A 343 28.07 -15.74 -12.91
CA LYS A 343 28.37 -16.92 -12.09
C LYS A 343 29.71 -16.82 -11.37
N ARG A 344 30.74 -16.23 -11.98
CA ARG A 344 32.05 -16.00 -11.34
C ARG A 344 31.94 -14.99 -10.20
N LEU A 345 31.22 -13.88 -10.39
CA LEU A 345 31.02 -12.87 -9.35
C LEU A 345 30.25 -13.44 -8.15
N GLU A 346 29.17 -14.19 -8.40
CA GLU A 346 28.41 -14.89 -7.36
C GLU A 346 29.26 -15.93 -6.62
N SER A 347 30.12 -16.65 -7.34
CA SER A 347 31.05 -17.60 -6.74
C SER A 347 32.03 -16.90 -5.78
N MET A 348 32.63 -15.77 -6.19
CA MET A 348 33.57 -15.03 -5.33
C MET A 348 32.91 -14.48 -4.07
N ARG A 349 31.68 -13.96 -4.18
CA ARG A 349 30.90 -13.50 -3.02
C ARG A 349 30.56 -14.64 -2.08
N ARG A 350 30.13 -15.79 -2.62
CA ARG A 350 29.78 -16.97 -1.83
C ARG A 350 30.95 -17.51 -1.02
N HIS A 351 32.17 -17.44 -1.56
CA HIS A 351 33.38 -17.89 -0.87
C HIS A 351 34.06 -16.78 -0.04
N GLY A 352 33.44 -15.60 0.09
CA GLY A 352 34.00 -14.47 0.86
C GLY A 352 35.28 -13.88 0.28
N ILE A 353 35.56 -14.15 -1.00
CA ILE A 353 36.79 -13.72 -1.69
C ILE A 353 36.67 -12.26 -2.14
N TYR A 354 35.47 -11.86 -2.59
CA TYR A 354 35.14 -10.50 -2.98
C TYR A 354 33.95 -10.00 -2.15
N ASN A 355 34.16 -8.93 -1.39
CA ASN A 355 33.22 -8.33 -0.45
C ASN A 355 32.96 -6.86 -0.79
N GLU A 356 32.68 -6.57 -2.07
CA GLU A 356 32.36 -5.22 -2.57
C GLU A 356 33.50 -4.20 -2.50
N GLU A 357 34.75 -4.67 -2.51
CA GLU A 357 35.93 -3.81 -2.56
C GLU A 357 35.87 -2.85 -3.76
N ASN A 358 36.39 -1.63 -3.59
CA ASN A 358 36.32 -0.57 -4.60
C ASN A 358 37.54 -0.54 -5.55
N LEU A 359 38.54 -1.39 -5.30
CA LEU A 359 39.76 -1.52 -6.10
C LEU A 359 40.27 -2.96 -6.05
N ILE A 360 41.18 -3.28 -6.96
CA ILE A 360 41.87 -4.56 -7.01
C ILE A 360 43.26 -4.35 -6.38
N ASP A 361 43.46 -4.82 -5.16
CA ASP A 361 44.76 -4.82 -4.48
C ASP A 361 45.44 -6.20 -4.52
N ASP A 362 46.71 -6.24 -4.11
CA ASP A 362 47.49 -7.50 -4.06
C ASP A 362 46.84 -8.55 -3.15
N THR A 363 46.12 -8.12 -2.12
CA THR A 363 45.35 -8.98 -1.21
C THR A 363 44.24 -9.72 -1.97
N LEU A 364 43.42 -9.00 -2.72
CA LEU A 364 42.33 -9.57 -3.51
C LEU A 364 42.88 -10.47 -4.63
N VAL A 365 43.98 -10.06 -5.29
CA VAL A 365 44.65 -10.88 -6.30
C VAL A 365 45.13 -12.20 -5.70
N GLY A 366 45.77 -12.16 -4.52
CA GLY A 366 46.22 -13.34 -3.80
C GLY A 366 45.08 -14.31 -3.48
N LYS A 367 43.98 -13.81 -2.90
CA LYS A 367 42.78 -14.62 -2.60
C LYS A 367 42.19 -15.29 -3.85
N ILE A 368 42.16 -14.57 -4.98
CA ILE A 368 41.65 -15.09 -6.24
C ILE A 368 42.59 -16.17 -6.83
N GLN A 369 43.90 -15.98 -6.73
CA GLN A 369 44.91 -16.96 -7.20
C GLN A 369 44.89 -18.25 -6.38
N GLU A 370 44.71 -18.16 -5.07
CA GLU A 370 44.64 -19.32 -4.19
C GLU A 370 43.39 -20.18 -4.44
N GLN A 371 42.24 -19.55 -4.71
CA GLN A 371 40.98 -20.28 -4.88
C GLN A 371 40.75 -20.82 -6.30
N TYR A 372 41.14 -20.09 -7.34
CA TYR A 372 40.69 -20.36 -8.70
C TYR A 372 41.84 -20.68 -9.65
N LYS A 373 41.81 -21.87 -10.27
CA LYS A 373 42.80 -22.26 -11.29
C LYS A 373 42.86 -21.27 -12.47
N GLU A 374 41.70 -20.79 -12.91
CA GLU A 374 41.56 -19.79 -13.99
C GLU A 374 41.44 -18.35 -13.44
N TRP A 375 42.28 -18.01 -12.44
CA TRP A 375 42.22 -16.76 -11.66
C TRP A 375 42.12 -15.49 -12.50
N LYS A 376 42.76 -15.45 -13.68
CA LYS A 376 42.72 -14.30 -14.60
C LYS A 376 41.30 -13.96 -15.07
N THR A 377 40.44 -14.97 -15.21
CA THR A 377 39.04 -14.76 -15.65
C THR A 377 38.18 -14.18 -14.54
N TYR A 378 38.48 -14.53 -13.28
CA TYR A 378 37.84 -13.98 -12.09
C TYR A 378 38.30 -12.53 -11.84
N LEU A 379 39.59 -12.27 -12.00
CA LEU A 379 40.14 -10.91 -11.93
C LEU A 379 39.45 -9.98 -12.94
N LYS A 380 39.33 -10.43 -14.19
CA LYS A 380 38.62 -9.70 -15.26
C LYS A 380 37.12 -9.49 -14.95
N THR A 381 36.52 -10.39 -14.16
CA THR A 381 35.13 -10.26 -13.72
C THR A 381 35.00 -9.11 -12.72
N VAL A 382 35.93 -9.00 -11.76
CA VAL A 382 36.01 -7.87 -10.82
C VAL A 382 36.29 -6.56 -11.55
N GLU A 383 37.19 -6.54 -12.53
CA GLU A 383 37.44 -5.35 -13.36
C GLU A 383 36.17 -4.86 -14.05
N HIS A 384 35.38 -5.77 -14.65
CA HIS A 384 34.10 -5.40 -15.26
C HIS A 384 33.12 -4.87 -14.22
N TYR A 385 33.08 -5.47 -13.03
CA TYR A 385 32.18 -5.06 -11.95
C TYR A 385 32.55 -3.68 -11.35
N LEU A 386 33.83 -3.39 -11.18
CA LEU A 386 34.29 -2.06 -10.74
C LEU A 386 33.97 -0.98 -11.77
N ASN A 387 34.22 -1.26 -13.04
CA ASN A 387 33.87 -0.35 -14.14
C ASN A 387 32.36 -0.06 -14.17
N TYR A 388 31.55 -1.07 -13.87
CA TYR A 388 30.12 -0.93 -13.70
C TYR A 388 29.77 -0.04 -12.50
N LYS A 389 30.38 -0.27 -11.32
CA LYS A 389 30.20 0.58 -10.13
C LYS A 389 30.51 2.06 -10.40
N THR A 390 31.54 2.36 -11.20
CA THR A 390 31.88 3.73 -11.60
C THR A 390 30.85 4.39 -12.52
N ILE A 391 30.03 3.62 -13.25
CA ILE A 391 29.02 4.16 -14.16
C ILE A 391 27.69 4.46 -13.44
N ILE A 392 27.40 3.73 -12.37
CA ILE A 392 26.16 3.86 -11.60
C ILE A 392 26.27 4.78 -10.38
N GLN A 393 27.50 5.16 -9.97
CA GLN A 393 27.78 6.21 -8.99
C GLN A 393 27.79 7.58 -9.65
#